data_AF-A0A1E2WT19-F1
#
_entry.id   AF-A0A1E2WT19-F1
#
_cell.length_a   1.000
_cell.length_b   1.000
_cell.length_c   1.000
_cell.angle_alpha   90.00
_cell.angle_beta   90.00
_cell.angle_gamma   90.00
#
_symmetry.space_group_name_H-M   'P 1'
#
loop_
_entity.id
_entity.type
_entity.pdbx_description
1 polymer ?
#
loop_
_entity_poly.entity_id
_entity_poly.type
_entity_poly.pdbx_seq_one_letter_code
_entity_poly.pdbx_strand_id
1 'polypeptide(L)'
;MSQHTALNEQQQNKLVSKVSAIRFYLGIGNFDEAKQRAFSAEQSLIEEGMSPFGIITFYEHIPMDFANIGDFNTAAKLLNSCLAFLDNNKTFFEDAFYFRIRELAENARQNMVMQMNIETGMGFRYIDITAKGADSNQYQVLFKGVSVGIIIKQDDIWFALRPGSNTCEAKTFLYQADAAKHLAELARLNC
;
A
#
# COMPACT_ATOMS: atom_id res chain seq x y z
N MET A 1 -26.44 17.85 -14.20
CA MET A 1 -26.14 16.69 -15.07
C MET A 1 -24.65 16.76 -15.40
N SER A 2 -23.84 15.93 -14.76
CA SER A 2 -22.38 15.91 -14.91
C SER A 2 -21.99 15.20 -16.21
N GLN A 3 -21.48 15.96 -17.19
CA GLN A 3 -21.04 15.44 -18.51
C GLN A 3 -19.54 15.07 -18.55
N HIS A 4 -18.85 14.97 -17.42
CA HIS A 4 -17.38 14.85 -17.41
C HIS A 4 -16.82 13.46 -17.09
N THR A 5 -17.64 12.40 -17.06
CA THR A 5 -17.21 11.06 -16.63
C THR A 5 -16.78 10.10 -17.74
N ALA A 6 -17.09 10.36 -19.01
CA ALA A 6 -16.75 9.44 -20.10
C ALA A 6 -15.48 9.89 -20.85
N LEU A 7 -14.52 8.96 -21.02
CA LEU A 7 -13.39 9.16 -21.93
C LEU A 7 -13.92 9.28 -23.36
N ASN A 8 -13.38 10.23 -24.12
CA ASN A 8 -13.63 10.24 -25.57
C ASN A 8 -12.90 9.06 -26.25
N GLU A 9 -13.30 8.72 -27.48
CA GLU A 9 -12.76 7.56 -28.21
C GLU A 9 -11.23 7.61 -28.35
N GLN A 10 -10.67 8.80 -28.58
CA GLN A 10 -9.23 8.99 -28.69
C GLN A 10 -8.52 8.68 -27.36
N GLN A 11 -9.05 9.17 -26.25
CA GLN A 11 -8.55 8.92 -24.89
C GLN A 11 -8.68 7.45 -24.52
N GLN A 12 -9.82 6.83 -24.84
CA GLN A 12 -10.05 5.40 -24.59
C GLN A 12 -9.05 4.54 -25.37
N ASN A 13 -8.84 4.82 -26.67
CA ASN A 13 -7.88 4.09 -27.50
C ASN A 13 -6.45 4.23 -26.98
N LYS A 14 -6.07 5.43 -26.52
CA LYS A 14 -4.76 5.67 -25.88
C LYS A 14 -4.58 4.86 -24.60
N LEU A 15 -5.56 4.89 -23.70
CA LEU A 15 -5.52 4.15 -22.44
C LEU A 15 -5.42 2.64 -22.71
N VAL A 16 -6.29 2.12 -23.57
CA VAL A 16 -6.32 0.70 -23.95
C VAL A 16 -4.99 0.27 -24.58
N SER A 17 -4.43 1.05 -25.49
CA SER A 17 -3.16 0.75 -26.13
C SER A 17 -2.02 0.62 -25.10
N LYS A 18 -1.90 1.58 -24.17
CA LYS A 18 -0.84 1.56 -23.15
C LYS A 18 -1.03 0.41 -22.15
N VAL A 19 -2.25 0.20 -21.66
CA VAL A 19 -2.58 -0.92 -20.75
C VAL A 19 -2.31 -2.28 -21.41
N SER A 20 -2.68 -2.43 -22.69
CA SER A 20 -2.48 -3.67 -23.43
C SER A 20 -1.00 -3.98 -23.66
N ALA A 21 -0.19 -2.96 -23.93
CA ALA A 21 1.26 -3.12 -24.05
C ALA A 21 1.89 -3.62 -22.74
N ILE A 22 1.50 -3.06 -21.59
CA ILE A 22 1.97 -3.52 -20.27
C ILE A 22 1.58 -4.98 -20.05
N ARG A 23 0.30 -5.30 -20.25
CA ARG A 23 -0.24 -6.67 -20.05
C ARG A 23 0.36 -7.70 -21.00
N PHE A 24 0.71 -7.31 -22.23
CA PHE A 24 1.42 -8.18 -23.15
C PHE A 24 2.78 -8.62 -22.57
N TYR A 25 3.57 -7.67 -22.07
CA TYR A 25 4.87 -7.98 -21.47
C TYR A 25 4.76 -8.77 -20.16
N LEU A 26 3.75 -8.48 -19.34
CA LEU A 26 3.41 -9.32 -18.18
C LEU A 26 3.09 -10.75 -18.60
N GLY A 27 2.27 -10.94 -19.64
CA GLY A 27 1.82 -12.25 -20.12
C GLY A 27 2.94 -13.12 -20.71
N ILE A 28 3.97 -12.51 -21.29
CA ILE A 28 5.15 -13.24 -21.79
C ILE A 28 6.28 -13.36 -20.75
N GLY A 29 6.05 -12.91 -19.51
CA GLY A 29 7.01 -12.99 -18.41
C GLY A 29 8.18 -12.00 -18.48
N ASN A 30 8.11 -11.00 -19.36
CA ASN A 30 9.11 -9.94 -19.43
C ASN A 30 8.76 -8.81 -18.46
N PHE A 31 8.97 -9.06 -17.17
CA PHE A 31 8.55 -8.16 -16.10
C PHE A 31 9.29 -6.83 -16.09
N ASP A 32 10.56 -6.79 -16.51
CA ASP A 32 11.33 -5.56 -16.52
C ASP A 32 10.84 -4.59 -17.61
N GLU A 33 10.53 -5.10 -18.81
CA GLU A 33 9.89 -4.29 -19.84
C GLU A 33 8.48 -3.85 -19.41
N ALA A 34 7.70 -4.73 -18.78
CA ALA A 34 6.38 -4.37 -18.26
C ALA A 34 6.45 -3.20 -17.26
N LYS A 35 7.42 -3.21 -16.33
CA LYS A 35 7.66 -2.10 -15.38
C LYS A 35 8.00 -0.80 -16.11
N GLN A 36 8.94 -0.85 -17.05
CA GLN A 36 9.33 0.34 -17.82
C GLN A 36 8.13 0.93 -18.57
N ARG A 37 7.31 0.08 -19.20
CA ARG A 37 6.08 0.49 -19.87
C ARG A 37 5.06 1.09 -18.92
N ALA A 38 4.93 0.56 -17.71
CA ALA A 38 3.99 1.09 -16.72
C ALA A 38 4.35 2.52 -16.27
N PHE A 39 5.60 2.77 -15.89
CA PHE A 39 6.03 4.11 -15.48
C PHE A 39 6.06 5.10 -16.66
N SER A 40 6.43 4.66 -17.86
CA SER A 40 6.35 5.49 -19.06
C SER A 40 4.91 5.81 -19.44
N ALA A 41 3.99 4.85 -19.30
CA ALA A 41 2.57 5.06 -19.57
C ALA A 41 1.95 6.07 -18.60
N GLU A 42 2.26 5.97 -17.31
CA GLU A 42 1.84 6.93 -16.28
C GLU A 42 2.20 8.37 -16.65
N GLN A 43 3.47 8.64 -16.96
CA GLN A 43 3.94 9.98 -17.32
C GLN A 43 3.31 10.47 -18.63
N SER A 44 3.33 9.63 -19.66
CA SER A 44 2.81 10.01 -20.98
C SER A 44 1.30 10.24 -20.99
N LEU A 45 0.52 9.52 -20.18
CA LEU A 45 -0.92 9.79 -20.06
C LEU A 45 -1.19 11.21 -19.54
N ILE A 46 -0.41 11.66 -18.55
CA ILE A 46 -0.52 13.02 -18.00
C ILE A 46 -0.09 14.05 -19.05
N GLU A 47 1.07 13.86 -19.68
CA GLU A 47 1.62 14.78 -20.69
C GLU A 47 0.73 14.90 -21.94
N GLU A 48 0.08 13.80 -22.33
CA GLU A 48 -0.82 13.75 -23.48
C GLU A 48 -2.23 14.28 -23.19
N GLY A 49 -2.47 14.85 -22.00
CA GLY A 49 -3.75 15.45 -21.63
C GLY A 49 -4.87 14.43 -21.40
N MET A 50 -4.54 13.24 -20.87
CA MET A 50 -5.54 12.30 -20.41
C MET A 50 -6.41 12.94 -19.30
N SER A 51 -7.72 12.67 -19.33
CA SER A 51 -8.58 13.18 -18.26
C SER A 51 -8.20 12.56 -16.90
N PRO A 52 -8.44 13.26 -15.78
CA PRO A 52 -8.19 12.69 -14.46
C PRO A 52 -8.89 11.35 -14.24
N PHE A 53 -10.10 11.17 -14.77
CA PHE A 53 -10.79 9.88 -14.74
C PHE A 53 -10.02 8.77 -15.48
N GLY A 54 -9.48 9.04 -16.67
CA GLY A 54 -8.69 8.05 -17.41
C GLY A 54 -7.40 7.66 -16.71
N ILE A 55 -6.77 8.62 -16.04
CA ILE A 55 -5.58 8.37 -15.21
C ILE A 55 -5.94 7.52 -13.98
N ILE A 56 -7.08 7.77 -13.33
CA ILE A 56 -7.55 6.90 -12.24
C ILE A 56 -7.87 5.49 -12.74
N THR A 57 -8.51 5.32 -13.89
CA THR A 57 -8.75 3.99 -14.48
C THR A 57 -7.44 3.22 -14.74
N PHE A 58 -6.36 3.91 -15.14
CA PHE A 58 -5.05 3.30 -15.24
C PHE A 58 -4.56 2.77 -13.87
N TYR A 59 -4.68 3.58 -12.82
CA TYR A 59 -4.26 3.22 -11.47
C TYR A 59 -5.14 2.16 -10.78
N GLU A 60 -6.39 1.99 -11.20
CA GLU A 60 -7.25 0.92 -10.68
C GLU A 60 -6.80 -0.47 -11.16
N HIS A 61 -6.17 -0.56 -12.34
CA HIS A 61 -5.86 -1.85 -12.97
C HIS A 61 -4.38 -2.23 -12.86
N ILE A 62 -3.48 -1.34 -13.26
CA ILE A 62 -2.06 -1.72 -13.45
C ILE A 62 -1.35 -2.12 -12.15
N PRO A 63 -1.51 -1.40 -11.01
CA PRO A 63 -0.90 -1.84 -9.76
C PRO A 63 -1.34 -3.23 -9.32
N MET A 64 -2.60 -3.59 -9.56
CA MET A 64 -3.13 -4.91 -9.22
C MET A 64 -2.56 -6.00 -10.13
N ASP A 65 -2.35 -5.71 -11.41
CA ASP A 65 -1.69 -6.64 -12.33
C ASP A 65 -0.25 -6.98 -11.86
N PHE A 66 0.50 -6.00 -11.35
CA PHE A 66 1.82 -6.25 -10.73
C PHE A 66 1.72 -7.01 -9.40
N ALA A 67 0.75 -6.68 -8.56
CA ALA A 67 0.52 -7.40 -7.30
C ALA A 67 0.21 -8.89 -7.55
N ASN A 68 -0.58 -9.21 -8.58
CA ASN A 68 -0.95 -10.57 -8.93
C ASN A 68 0.24 -11.44 -9.35
N ILE A 69 1.31 -10.84 -9.86
CA ILE A 69 2.56 -11.54 -10.20
C ILE A 69 3.60 -11.50 -9.07
N GLY A 70 3.24 -10.99 -7.88
CA GLY A 70 4.12 -10.87 -6.72
C GLY A 70 5.06 -9.66 -6.75
N ASP A 71 4.95 -8.76 -7.74
CA ASP A 71 5.75 -7.54 -7.76
C ASP A 71 5.09 -6.42 -6.94
N PHE A 72 5.09 -6.63 -5.62
CA PHE A 72 4.47 -5.70 -4.68
C PHE A 72 5.19 -4.35 -4.59
N ASN A 73 6.49 -4.29 -4.92
CA ASN A 73 7.26 -3.05 -4.94
C ASN A 73 6.80 -2.13 -6.06
N THR A 74 6.67 -2.64 -7.28
CA THR A 74 6.15 -1.87 -8.41
C THR A 74 4.71 -1.45 -8.14
N ALA A 75 3.87 -2.37 -7.64
CA ALA A 75 2.48 -2.07 -7.27
C ALA A 75 2.38 -0.92 -6.25
N ALA A 76 3.17 -0.98 -5.17
CA ALA A 76 3.18 0.05 -4.14
C ALA A 76 3.65 1.42 -4.66
N LYS A 77 4.66 1.44 -5.55
CA LYS A 77 5.14 2.69 -6.19
C LYS A 77 4.06 3.34 -7.05
N LEU A 78 3.37 2.57 -7.87
CA LEU A 78 2.27 3.10 -8.69
C LEU A 78 1.10 3.60 -7.84
N LEU A 79 0.80 2.93 -6.72
CA LEU A 79 -0.23 3.39 -5.78
C LEU A 79 0.17 4.68 -5.04
N ASN A 80 1.46 4.86 -4.71
CA ASN A 80 1.96 6.14 -4.20
C ASN A 80 1.74 7.27 -5.22
N SER A 81 2.05 7.03 -6.49
CA SER A 81 1.79 8.00 -7.54
C SER A 81 0.30 8.29 -7.72
N CYS A 82 -0.57 7.28 -7.61
CA CYS A 82 -2.03 7.45 -7.62
C CYS A 82 -2.50 8.40 -6.50
N LEU A 83 -2.02 8.20 -5.27
CA LEU A 83 -2.36 9.06 -4.12
C LEU A 83 -1.87 10.49 -4.34
N ALA A 84 -0.64 10.67 -4.83
CA ALA A 84 -0.12 12.00 -5.16
C ALA A 84 -0.93 12.66 -6.28
N PHE A 85 -1.34 11.90 -7.30
CA PHE A 85 -2.19 12.39 -8.38
C PHE A 85 -3.57 12.82 -7.87
N LEU A 86 -4.21 12.01 -7.02
CA LEU A 86 -5.50 12.32 -6.40
C LEU A 86 -5.43 13.61 -5.59
N ASP A 87 -4.40 13.75 -4.74
CA ASP A 87 -4.24 14.93 -3.88
C ASP A 87 -4.00 16.20 -4.72
N ASN A 88 -3.22 16.11 -5.80
CA ASN A 88 -3.00 17.23 -6.73
C ASN A 88 -4.23 17.59 -7.58
N ASN A 89 -5.17 16.67 -7.76
CA ASN A 89 -6.36 16.84 -8.60
C ASN A 89 -7.67 16.81 -7.81
N LYS A 90 -7.63 17.00 -6.49
CA LYS A 90 -8.80 16.88 -5.60
C LYS A 90 -10.02 17.64 -6.12
N THR A 91 -9.83 18.85 -6.63
CA THR A 91 -10.92 19.73 -7.11
C THR A 91 -11.64 19.22 -8.37
N PHE A 92 -11.07 18.24 -9.09
CA PHE A 92 -11.71 17.63 -10.25
C PHE A 92 -12.74 16.56 -9.90
N PHE A 93 -12.69 16.06 -8.66
CA PHE A 93 -13.51 14.94 -8.23
C PHE A 93 -14.59 15.42 -7.26
N GLU A 94 -15.76 14.78 -7.33
CA GLU A 94 -16.75 14.93 -6.26
C GLU A 94 -16.18 14.38 -4.96
N ASP A 95 -16.36 15.09 -3.84
CA ASP A 95 -15.72 14.75 -2.56
C ASP A 95 -15.93 13.28 -2.16
N ALA A 96 -17.16 12.76 -2.29
CA ALA A 96 -17.49 11.38 -1.96
C ALA A 96 -16.74 10.36 -2.84
N PHE A 97 -16.56 10.67 -4.14
CA PHE A 97 -15.78 9.83 -5.05
C PHE A 97 -14.29 9.89 -4.70
N TYR A 98 -13.75 11.09 -4.49
CA TYR A 98 -12.36 11.31 -4.08
C TYR A 98 -12.00 10.51 -2.81
N PHE A 99 -12.79 10.65 -1.74
CA PHE A 99 -12.51 9.97 -0.48
C PHE A 99 -12.53 8.45 -0.64
N ARG A 100 -13.49 7.91 -1.40
CA ARG A 100 -13.59 6.47 -1.67
C ARG A 100 -12.37 5.94 -2.40
N ILE A 101 -11.97 6.57 -3.51
CA ILE A 101 -10.84 6.09 -4.32
C ILE A 101 -9.53 6.23 -3.54
N ARG A 102 -9.37 7.32 -2.78
CA ARG A 102 -8.20 7.53 -1.93
C ARG A 102 -8.08 6.48 -0.83
N GLU A 103 -9.18 6.15 -0.15
CA GLU A 103 -9.21 5.09 0.86
C GLU A 103 -8.86 3.72 0.26
N LEU A 104 -9.43 3.38 -0.90
CA LEU A 104 -9.11 2.14 -1.60
C LEU A 104 -7.64 2.06 -2.00
N ALA A 105 -7.08 3.14 -2.54
CA ALA A 105 -5.67 3.21 -2.93
C ALA A 105 -4.74 3.08 -1.73
N GLU A 106 -5.05 3.74 -0.60
CA GLU A 106 -4.25 3.67 0.63
C GLU A 106 -4.29 2.27 1.25
N ASN A 107 -5.48 1.65 1.33
CA ASN A 107 -5.63 0.28 1.83
C ASN A 107 -4.88 -0.72 0.94
N ALA A 108 -5.00 -0.60 -0.38
CA ALA A 108 -4.26 -1.43 -1.32
C ALA A 108 -2.74 -1.25 -1.13
N ARG A 109 -2.28 -0.01 -1.01
CA ARG A 109 -0.84 0.30 -0.83
C ARG A 109 -0.30 -0.30 0.47
N GLN A 110 -1.01 -0.14 1.58
CA GLN A 110 -0.63 -0.72 2.87
C GLN A 110 -0.53 -2.26 2.79
N ASN A 111 -1.47 -2.90 2.09
CA ASN A 111 -1.43 -4.34 1.84
C ASN A 111 -0.20 -4.73 0.99
N MET A 112 0.14 -3.96 -0.04
CA MET A 112 1.34 -4.24 -0.87
C MET A 112 2.62 -4.10 -0.06
N VAL A 113 2.77 -3.04 0.72
CA VAL A 113 3.92 -2.84 1.61
C VAL A 113 4.02 -3.97 2.65
N MET A 114 2.88 -4.44 3.16
CA MET A 114 2.86 -5.61 4.05
C MET A 114 3.39 -6.86 3.35
N GLN A 115 2.97 -7.16 2.13
CA GLN A 115 3.47 -8.31 1.38
C GLN A 115 4.96 -8.18 1.07
N MET A 116 5.44 -6.99 0.68
CA MET A 116 6.88 -6.72 0.51
C MET A 116 7.67 -7.01 1.80
N ASN A 117 7.15 -6.60 2.95
CA ASN A 117 7.80 -6.80 4.24
C ASN A 117 7.82 -8.28 4.66
N ILE A 118 6.82 -9.06 4.23
CA ILE A 118 6.79 -10.51 4.43
C ILE A 118 7.85 -11.20 3.54
N GLU A 119 7.93 -10.82 2.27
CA GLU A 119 8.86 -11.42 1.29
C GLU A 119 10.33 -11.04 1.54
N THR A 120 10.58 -9.80 1.97
CA THR A 120 11.94 -9.31 2.29
C THR A 120 12.40 -9.69 3.69
N GLY A 121 11.59 -10.39 4.47
CA GLY A 121 11.92 -10.80 5.84
C GLY A 121 11.81 -9.69 6.90
N MET A 122 11.46 -8.46 6.54
CA MET A 122 11.20 -7.34 7.47
C MET A 122 9.79 -7.41 8.10
N GLY A 123 9.44 -8.57 8.65
CA GLY A 123 8.06 -9.05 8.73
C GLY A 123 7.19 -8.59 9.90
N PHE A 124 7.28 -7.34 10.41
CA PHE A 124 6.40 -6.87 11.50
C PHE A 124 5.18 -6.07 11.00
N ARG A 125 3.99 -6.45 11.48
CA ARG A 125 2.73 -5.70 11.33
C ARG A 125 2.21 -5.27 12.69
N TYR A 126 1.67 -4.05 12.76
CA TYR A 126 1.10 -3.45 13.96
C TYR A 126 -0.40 -3.21 13.72
N ILE A 127 -1.26 -3.90 14.45
CA ILE A 127 -2.72 -3.68 14.42
C ILE A 127 -3.08 -2.85 15.63
N ASP A 128 -3.61 -1.65 15.41
CA ASP A 128 -4.19 -0.85 16.49
C ASP A 128 -5.37 -1.62 17.12
N ILE A 129 -5.28 -1.88 18.42
CA ILE A 129 -6.34 -2.57 19.19
C ILE A 129 -7.20 -1.60 20.03
N THR A 130 -6.91 -0.30 19.97
CA THR A 130 -7.63 0.76 20.68
C THR A 130 -8.68 1.48 19.83
N ALA A 131 -8.68 1.25 18.51
CA ALA A 131 -9.53 1.94 17.53
C ALA A 131 -9.37 3.48 17.52
N LYS A 132 -8.20 3.98 17.91
CA LYS A 132 -7.86 5.41 17.95
C LYS A 132 -6.98 5.86 16.78
N GLY A 133 -6.56 4.93 15.92
CA GLY A 133 -5.79 5.23 14.71
C GLY A 133 -4.42 5.83 15.04
N ALA A 134 -4.19 7.07 14.60
CA ALA A 134 -2.92 7.76 14.77
C ALA A 134 -2.57 8.06 16.25
N ASP A 135 -3.58 8.18 17.12
CA ASP A 135 -3.42 8.40 18.56
C ASP A 135 -3.34 7.08 19.35
N SER A 136 -3.20 5.96 18.66
CA SER A 136 -3.09 4.66 19.32
C SER A 136 -1.77 4.51 20.06
N ASN A 137 -1.89 3.99 21.27
CA ASN A 137 -0.81 3.66 22.16
C ASN A 137 -0.73 2.14 22.37
N GLN A 138 -1.55 1.33 21.71
CA GLN A 138 -1.49 -0.13 21.86
C GLN A 138 -1.67 -0.84 20.53
N TYR A 139 -0.72 -1.72 20.22
CA TYR A 139 -0.70 -2.43 18.96
C TYR A 139 -0.51 -3.92 19.19
N GLN A 140 -1.37 -4.75 18.60
CA GLN A 140 -1.05 -6.16 18.39
C GLN A 140 0.04 -6.26 17.33
N VAL A 141 1.13 -6.94 17.67
CA VAL A 141 2.25 -7.18 16.77
C VAL A 141 2.09 -8.55 16.13
N LEU A 142 2.24 -8.60 14.81
CA LEU A 142 2.27 -9.81 14.01
C LEU A 142 3.65 -9.91 13.33
N PHE A 143 4.29 -11.07 13.42
CA PHE A 143 5.47 -11.39 12.63
C PHE A 143 5.13 -12.42 11.56
N LYS A 144 5.26 -12.07 10.26
CA LYS A 144 4.90 -12.94 9.13
C LYS A 144 3.49 -13.57 9.26
N GLY A 145 2.52 -12.79 9.75
CA GLY A 145 1.14 -13.22 9.97
C GLY A 145 0.86 -13.94 11.29
N VAL A 146 1.88 -14.26 12.09
CA VAL A 146 1.73 -14.89 13.42
C VAL A 146 1.69 -13.82 14.50
N SER A 147 0.70 -13.85 15.40
CA SER A 147 0.66 -12.87 16.51
C SER A 147 1.77 -13.17 17.49
N VAL A 148 2.67 -12.20 17.69
CA VAL A 148 3.83 -12.33 18.58
C VAL A 148 3.67 -11.61 19.90
N GLY A 149 2.64 -10.76 20.05
CA GLY A 149 2.32 -10.08 21.29
C GLY A 149 1.61 -8.75 21.09
N ILE A 150 1.59 -7.94 22.15
CA ILE A 150 1.08 -6.57 22.14
C ILE A 150 2.23 -5.66 22.54
N ILE A 151 2.34 -4.49 21.94
CA ILE A 151 3.19 -3.42 22.44
C ILE A 151 2.33 -2.23 22.88
N ILE A 152 2.72 -1.60 23.97
CA ILE A 152 2.01 -0.45 24.56
C ILE A 152 2.99 0.71 24.69
N LYS A 153 2.58 1.90 24.27
CA LYS A 153 3.27 3.16 24.54
C LYS A 153 2.69 3.80 25.81
N GLN A 154 3.53 4.03 26.80
CA GLN A 154 3.23 4.90 27.94
C GLN A 154 4.32 5.96 28.00
N ASP A 155 3.92 7.23 27.99
CA ASP A 155 4.82 8.36 27.79
C ASP A 155 5.71 8.17 26.54
N ASP A 156 7.03 8.31 26.68
CA ASP A 156 8.00 8.12 25.60
C ASP A 156 8.61 6.71 25.56
N ILE A 157 7.97 5.74 26.23
CA ILE A 157 8.49 4.38 26.40
C ILE A 157 7.52 3.35 25.85
N TRP A 158 8.07 2.34 25.18
CA TRP A 158 7.36 1.17 24.70
C TRP A 158 7.56 -0.03 25.61
N PHE A 159 6.46 -0.73 25.87
CA PHE A 159 6.37 -1.95 26.66
C PHE A 159 5.96 -3.09 25.74
N ALA A 160 6.56 -4.27 25.95
CA ALA A 160 6.21 -5.49 25.23
C ALA A 160 5.45 -6.45 26.16
N LEU A 161 4.33 -6.98 25.67
CA LEU A 161 3.46 -7.94 26.33
C LEU A 161 3.40 -9.23 25.52
N ARG A 162 3.86 -10.33 26.12
CA ARG A 162 3.87 -11.64 25.49
C ARG A 162 2.44 -12.23 25.39
N PRO A 163 2.10 -12.97 24.32
CA PRO A 163 0.83 -13.68 24.22
C PRO A 163 0.65 -14.64 25.40
N GLY A 164 -0.51 -14.56 26.06
CA GLY A 164 -0.83 -15.40 27.22
C GLY A 164 -0.16 -14.99 28.54
N SER A 165 0.56 -13.86 28.56
CA SER A 165 1.11 -13.26 29.78
C SER A 165 0.29 -12.03 30.17
N ASN A 166 -0.10 -11.94 31.45
CA ASN A 166 -0.74 -10.76 32.01
C ASN A 166 0.27 -9.76 32.60
N THR A 167 1.57 -10.02 32.45
CA THR A 167 2.64 -9.14 32.93
C THR A 167 3.40 -8.55 31.75
N CYS A 168 3.58 -7.22 31.76
CA CYS A 168 4.55 -6.54 30.88
C CYS A 168 5.93 -7.15 31.12
N GLU A 169 6.68 -7.43 30.06
CA GLU A 169 8.06 -7.85 30.26
C GLU A 169 8.89 -6.67 30.80
N ALA A 170 9.82 -6.96 31.72
CA ALA A 170 10.60 -5.99 32.48
C ALA A 170 11.59 -5.14 31.64
N LYS A 171 11.48 -5.18 30.31
CA LYS A 171 12.33 -4.45 29.37
C LYS A 171 11.50 -3.35 28.71
N THR A 172 11.93 -2.11 28.95
CA THR A 172 11.40 -0.91 28.31
C THR A 172 12.20 -0.60 27.05
N PHE A 173 11.53 -0.11 26.01
CA PHE A 173 12.16 0.22 24.72
C PHE A 173 11.91 1.68 24.36
N LEU A 174 12.91 2.33 23.78
CA LEU A 174 12.77 3.70 23.26
C LEU A 174 12.04 3.71 21.91
N TYR A 175 12.13 2.62 21.14
CA TYR A 175 11.56 2.53 19.80
C TYR A 175 10.57 1.36 19.67
N GLN A 176 9.50 1.59 18.91
CA GLN A 176 8.42 0.62 18.65
C GLN A 176 8.95 -0.68 18.01
N ALA A 177 9.89 -0.55 17.07
CA ALA A 177 10.47 -1.68 16.34
C ALA A 177 11.30 -2.59 17.23
N ASP A 178 12.02 -2.06 18.22
CA ASP A 178 12.82 -2.86 19.15
C ASP A 178 11.92 -3.67 20.09
N ALA A 179 10.80 -3.10 20.53
CA ALA A 179 9.79 -3.80 21.31
C ALA A 179 9.17 -4.97 20.51
N ALA A 180 8.87 -4.75 19.23
CA ALA A 180 8.37 -5.79 18.33
C ALA A 180 9.40 -6.89 18.05
N LYS A 181 10.65 -6.51 17.83
CA LYS A 181 11.76 -7.45 17.65
C LYS A 181 11.94 -8.33 18.87
N HIS A 182 11.93 -7.73 20.07
CA HIS A 182 11.98 -8.47 21.33
C HIS A 182 10.84 -9.51 21.43
N LEU A 183 9.62 -9.17 21.01
CA LEU A 183 8.50 -10.12 20.97
C LEU A 183 8.75 -11.29 20.00
N ALA A 184 9.33 -11.06 18.83
CA ALA A 184 9.69 -12.14 17.90
C ALA A 184 10.80 -13.05 18.45
N GLU A 185 11.82 -12.46 19.09
CA GLU A 185 12.90 -13.19 19.76
C GLU A 185 12.35 -14.13 20.85
N LEU A 186 11.44 -13.63 21.70
CA LEU A 186 10.75 -14.43 22.72
C LEU A 186 9.90 -15.55 22.12
N ALA A 187 9.28 -15.29 20.97
CA ALA A 187 8.51 -16.27 20.22
C ALA A 187 9.39 -17.28 19.46
N ARG A 188 10.72 -17.14 19.53
CA ARG A 188 11.71 -17.96 18.80
C ARG A 188 11.50 -17.93 17.29
N LEU A 189 11.03 -16.80 16.77
CA LEU A 189 10.88 -16.58 15.34
C LEU A 189 12.17 -15.94 14.84
N ASN A 190 12.78 -16.52 13.80
CA ASN A 190 13.97 -15.94 13.17
C ASN A 190 13.60 -14.60 12.54
N CYS A 191 14.01 -13.53 13.22
CA CYS A 191 13.87 -12.13 12.85
C CYS A 191 15.19 -11.53 12.40
#